data_AF-A0A6J7JL08-F1
#
_entry.id   AF-A0A6J7JL08-F1
#
_cell.length_a   1.000
_cell.length_b   1.000
_cell.length_c   1.000
_cell.angle_alpha   90.00
_cell.angle_beta   90.00
_cell.angle_gamma   90.00
#
_symmetry.space_group_name_H-M   'P 1'
#
loop_
_entity.id
_entity.type
_entity.pdbx_description
1 polymer ?
#
loop_
_entity_poly.entity_id
_entity_poly.type
_entity_poly.pdbx_seq_one_letter_code
_entity_poly.pdbx_strand_id
1 'polypeptide(L)'
;MGDVAAAAGVSHGTVYTWFDSKESMLGALVDDMVTDLREVLRANTDVEPVERIALANRGYLDAYQRNARLLEVAEEVATADAHFREQLAGIRSFHVERVARDITRLQADGLAASDLDPHTAAAALCGMVESFARHWFGRGERRDKALAVGTLTQLWTRSLGITPDRPRRRSVR
;
A
#
# COMPACT_ATOMS: atom_id res chain seq x y z
N MET A 1 16.03 -15.36 18.77
CA MET A 1 17.43 -15.55 18.33
C MET A 1 17.77 -17.02 18.18
N GLY A 2 17.51 -17.88 19.17
CA GLY A 2 17.77 -19.33 19.00
C GLY A 2 16.96 -20.01 17.90
N ASP A 3 15.64 -19.80 17.88
CA ASP A 3 14.79 -20.36 16.82
C ASP A 3 15.18 -19.85 15.42
N VAL A 4 15.63 -18.59 15.34
CA VAL A 4 16.13 -17.98 14.09
C VAL A 4 17.44 -18.61 13.66
N ALA A 5 18.38 -18.79 14.59
CA ALA A 5 19.67 -19.44 14.31
C ALA A 5 19.45 -20.88 13.81
N ALA A 6 18.56 -21.62 14.49
CA ALA A 6 18.18 -22.98 14.09
C ALA A 6 17.53 -23.01 12.70
N ALA A 7 16.58 -22.11 12.42
CA ALA A 7 15.91 -22.02 11.12
C ALA A 7 16.88 -21.62 9.98
N ALA A 8 17.88 -20.79 10.27
CA ALA A 8 18.89 -20.35 9.32
C ALA A 8 20.10 -21.31 9.21
N GLY A 9 20.13 -22.39 9.98
CA GLY A 9 21.24 -23.36 9.98
C GLY A 9 22.57 -22.77 10.46
N VAL A 10 22.54 -21.73 11.30
CA VAL A 10 23.73 -21.02 11.80
C VAL A 10 23.82 -21.10 13.32
N SER A 11 24.98 -20.75 13.88
CA SER A 11 25.13 -20.66 15.33
C SER A 11 24.41 -19.44 15.91
N HIS A 12 24.06 -19.48 17.20
CA HIS A 12 23.50 -18.32 17.90
C HIS A 12 24.42 -17.08 17.80
N GLY A 13 25.73 -17.28 17.96
CA GLY A 13 26.72 -16.19 17.87
C GLY A 13 26.78 -15.55 16.48
N THR A 14 26.52 -16.33 15.42
CA THR A 14 26.45 -15.81 14.05
C THR A 14 25.30 -14.83 13.88
N VAL A 15 24.13 -15.07 14.50
CA VAL A 15 23.00 -14.13 14.42
C VAL A 15 23.32 -12.83 15.14
N TYR A 16 23.95 -12.90 16.31
CA TYR A 16 24.39 -11.71 17.06
C TYR A 16 25.52 -10.92 16.38
N THR A 17 26.18 -11.49 15.37
CA THR A 17 27.13 -10.72 14.54
C THR A 17 26.42 -9.69 13.66
N TRP A 18 25.14 -9.95 13.33
CA TRP A 18 24.34 -9.09 12.44
C TRP A 18 23.28 -8.27 13.18
N PHE A 19 22.78 -8.78 14.31
CA PHE A 19 21.69 -8.16 15.06
C PHE A 19 21.96 -8.21 16.56
N ASP A 20 22.12 -7.03 17.16
CA ASP A 20 22.38 -6.88 18.59
C ASP A 20 21.16 -7.26 19.45
N SER A 21 19.95 -7.18 18.88
CA SER A 21 18.71 -7.51 19.57
C SER A 21 17.61 -8.03 18.62
N LYS A 22 16.53 -8.59 19.19
CA LYS A 22 15.35 -8.99 18.41
C LYS A 22 14.68 -7.77 17.75
N GLU A 23 14.70 -6.62 18.41
CA GLU A 23 14.17 -5.35 17.93
C GLU A 23 14.97 -4.85 16.72
N SER A 24 16.31 -4.94 16.76
CA SER A 24 17.14 -4.57 15.60
C SER A 24 16.88 -5.46 14.38
N MET A 25 16.68 -6.77 14.60
CA MET A 25 16.31 -7.71 13.54
C MET A 25 14.90 -7.44 13.00
N LEU A 26 13.93 -7.16 13.87
CA LEU A 26 12.58 -6.76 13.47
C LEU A 26 12.60 -5.46 12.67
N GLY A 27 13.39 -4.48 13.09
CA GLY A 27 13.57 -3.21 12.37
C GLY A 27 14.06 -3.42 10.95
N ALA A 28 15.08 -4.25 10.75
CA ALA A 28 15.59 -4.60 9.43
C ALA A 28 14.52 -5.29 8.55
N LEU A 29 13.76 -6.23 9.12
CA LEU A 29 12.66 -6.87 8.40
C LEU A 29 11.57 -5.86 8.00
N VAL A 30 11.23 -4.94 8.90
CA VAL A 30 10.26 -3.87 8.64
C VAL A 30 10.76 -2.92 7.56
N ASP A 31 12.05 -2.59 7.53
CA ASP A 31 12.65 -1.75 6.49
C ASP A 31 12.60 -2.41 5.10
N ASP A 32 12.86 -3.71 5.01
CA ASP A 32 12.72 -4.47 3.76
C ASP A 32 11.25 -4.46 3.30
N MET A 33 10.32 -4.69 4.21
CA MET A 33 8.88 -4.61 3.94
C MET A 33 8.43 -3.21 3.51
N VAL A 34 8.93 -2.16 4.15
CA VAL A 34 8.68 -0.75 3.79
C VAL A 34 9.16 -0.49 2.36
N THR A 35 10.34 -1.03 2.01
CA THR A 35 10.92 -0.90 0.67
C THR A 35 10.05 -1.57 -0.37
N ASP A 36 9.66 -2.83 -0.14
CA ASP A 36 8.74 -3.59 -0.99
C ASP A 36 7.42 -2.85 -1.25
N LEU A 37 6.80 -2.33 -0.18
CA LEU A 37 5.56 -1.56 -0.30
C LEU A 37 5.78 -0.29 -1.11
N ARG A 38 6.86 0.45 -0.86
CA ARG A 38 7.19 1.67 -1.62
C ARG A 38 7.42 1.39 -3.10
N GLU A 39 8.04 0.27 -3.47
CA GLU A 39 8.22 -0.09 -4.88
C GLU A 39 6.89 -0.33 -5.60
N VAL A 40 6.00 -1.09 -4.97
CA VAL A 40 4.64 -1.32 -5.50
C VAL A 40 3.87 -0.01 -5.63
N LEU A 41 3.94 0.83 -4.60
CA LEU A 41 3.31 2.15 -4.63
C LEU A 41 3.96 3.08 -5.65
N ARG A 42 5.22 2.86 -6.04
CA ARG A 42 5.92 3.67 -7.05
C ARG A 42 5.57 3.30 -8.49
N ALA A 43 5.04 2.10 -8.73
CA ALA A 43 4.73 1.61 -10.05
C ALA A 43 3.85 2.60 -10.83
N ASN A 44 4.41 3.23 -11.86
CA ASN A 44 3.69 4.06 -12.80
C ASN A 44 3.53 3.25 -14.07
N THR A 45 2.30 3.09 -14.52
CA THR A 45 1.97 2.46 -15.79
C THR A 45 1.29 3.49 -16.68
N ASP A 46 1.71 3.55 -17.94
CA ASP A 46 1.08 4.37 -18.97
C ASP A 46 -0.12 3.62 -19.55
N VAL A 47 -1.17 3.50 -18.73
CA VAL A 47 -2.43 2.84 -19.04
C VAL A 47 -3.59 3.75 -18.65
N GLU A 48 -4.79 3.41 -19.12
CA GLU A 48 -6.00 4.17 -18.82
C GLU A 48 -6.26 4.26 -17.29
N PRO A 49 -6.85 5.38 -16.80
CA PRO A 49 -6.96 5.65 -15.36
C PRO A 49 -7.57 4.50 -14.53
N VAL A 50 -8.62 3.86 -15.04
CA VAL A 50 -9.31 2.75 -14.35
C VAL A 50 -8.41 1.51 -14.27
N GLU A 51 -7.68 1.20 -15.34
CA GLU A 51 -6.74 0.07 -15.36
C GLU A 51 -5.56 0.34 -14.42
N ARG A 52 -5.07 1.58 -14.37
CA ARG A 52 -4.02 1.99 -13.43
C ARG A 52 -4.46 1.80 -11.98
N ILE A 53 -5.69 2.18 -11.64
CA ILE A 53 -6.27 1.95 -10.30
C ILE A 53 -6.37 0.44 -10.01
N ALA A 54 -6.80 -0.38 -10.97
CA ALA A 54 -6.89 -1.82 -10.81
C ALA A 54 -5.53 -2.48 -10.56
N LEU A 55 -4.50 -2.07 -11.30
CA LEU A 55 -3.12 -2.54 -11.12
C LEU A 55 -2.56 -2.12 -9.75
N ALA A 56 -2.80 -0.87 -9.34
CA ALA A 56 -2.38 -0.38 -8.02
C ALA A 56 -3.06 -1.15 -6.88
N ASN A 57 -4.39 -1.36 -6.95
CA ASN A 57 -5.12 -2.14 -5.95
C ASN A 57 -4.60 -3.59 -5.89
N ARG A 58 -4.38 -4.24 -7.03
CA ARG A 58 -3.83 -5.59 -7.08
C ARG A 58 -2.44 -5.66 -6.47
N GLY A 59 -1.53 -4.77 -6.89
CA GLY A 59 -0.17 -4.72 -6.36
C GLY A 59 -0.15 -4.50 -4.85
N TYR A 60 -0.99 -3.58 -4.36
CA TYR A 60 -1.11 -3.32 -2.93
C TYR A 60 -1.59 -4.56 -2.15
N LEU A 61 -2.66 -5.23 -2.61
CA LEU A 61 -3.16 -6.44 -1.97
C LEU A 61 -2.13 -7.59 -2.02
N ASP A 62 -1.38 -7.74 -3.11
CA ASP A 62 -0.33 -8.74 -3.25
C ASP A 62 0.83 -8.47 -2.28
N ALA A 63 1.27 -7.20 -2.17
CA ALA A 63 2.32 -6.80 -1.23
C ALA A 63 1.88 -6.97 0.22
N TYR A 64 0.65 -6.57 0.54
CA TYR A 64 0.07 -6.75 1.86
C TYR A 64 -0.02 -8.23 2.23
N GLN A 65 -0.53 -9.08 1.32
CA GLN A 65 -0.64 -10.52 1.56
C GLN A 65 0.73 -11.17 1.84
N ARG A 66 1.78 -10.79 1.09
CA ARG A 66 3.14 -11.29 1.31
C ARG A 66 3.69 -10.91 2.69
N ASN A 67 3.33 -9.72 3.18
CA ASN A 67 3.88 -9.15 4.40
C ASN A 67 2.92 -9.16 5.60
N ALA A 68 1.74 -9.78 5.49
CA ALA A 68 0.64 -9.59 6.44
C ALA A 68 1.02 -9.86 7.92
N ARG A 69 1.74 -10.96 8.18
CA ARG A 69 2.20 -11.31 9.54
C ARG A 69 3.22 -10.32 10.09
N LEU A 70 4.12 -9.82 9.24
CA LEU A 70 5.14 -8.86 9.65
C LEU A 70 4.52 -7.48 9.89
N LEU A 71 3.56 -7.08 9.04
CA LEU A 71 2.76 -5.87 9.24
C LEU A 71 1.98 -5.93 10.56
N GLU A 72 1.36 -7.07 10.89
CA GLU A 72 0.64 -7.25 12.15
C GLU A 72 1.57 -7.05 13.36
N VAL A 73 2.75 -7.67 13.36
CA VAL A 73 3.75 -7.50 14.42
C VAL A 73 4.27 -6.06 14.48
N ALA A 74 4.54 -5.44 13.33
CA ALA A 74 5.01 -4.05 13.26
C ALA A 74 3.95 -3.07 13.81
N GLU A 75 2.67 -3.28 13.47
CA GLU A 75 1.55 -2.49 13.98
C GLU A 75 1.39 -2.65 15.51
N GLU A 76 1.58 -3.86 16.05
CA GLU A 76 1.55 -4.11 17.49
C GLU A 76 2.69 -3.38 18.20
N VAL A 77 3.93 -3.52 17.71
CA VAL A 77 5.12 -2.88 18.32
C VAL A 77 5.04 -1.36 18.23
N ALA A 78 4.51 -0.81 17.13
CA ALA A 78 4.31 0.62 16.93
C ALA A 78 3.34 1.27 17.95
N THR A 79 2.60 0.49 18.74
CA THR A 79 1.80 1.03 19.85
C THR A 79 2.70 1.58 20.98
N ALA A 80 3.81 0.90 21.24
CA ALA A 80 4.76 1.23 22.32
C ALA A 80 6.04 1.91 21.81
N ASP A 81 6.49 1.61 20.60
CA ASP A 81 7.75 2.10 20.05
C ASP A 81 7.53 3.21 19.00
N ALA A 82 8.18 4.36 19.19
CA ALA A 82 8.06 5.51 18.30
C ALA A 82 8.72 5.29 16.94
N HIS A 83 9.80 4.52 16.85
CA HIS A 83 10.53 4.28 15.61
C HIS A 83 9.66 3.52 14.59
N PHE A 84 9.05 2.41 15.02
CA PHE A 84 8.13 1.64 14.18
C PHE A 84 6.88 2.45 13.78
N ARG A 85 6.37 3.27 14.71
CA ARG A 85 5.24 4.17 14.44
C ARG A 85 5.59 5.18 13.35
N GLU A 86 6.78 5.75 13.38
CA GLU A 86 7.27 6.69 12.36
C GLU A 86 7.47 6.01 11.00
N GLN A 87 8.02 4.79 10.96
CA GLN A 87 8.17 4.01 9.72
C GLN A 87 6.80 3.75 9.05
N LEU A 88 5.81 3.27 9.81
CA LEU A 88 4.46 3.01 9.30
C LEU A 88 3.76 4.29 8.85
N ALA A 89 3.87 5.37 9.64
CA ALA A 89 3.33 6.68 9.28
C ALA A 89 3.98 7.23 8.00
N GLY A 90 5.29 7.01 7.81
CA GLY A 90 6.04 7.43 6.64
C GLY A 90 5.61 6.70 5.36
N ILE A 91 5.30 5.40 5.42
CA ILE A 91 4.72 4.67 4.29
C ILE A 91 3.36 5.27 3.93
N ARG A 92 2.50 5.49 4.93
CA ARG A 92 1.16 6.02 4.72
C ARG A 92 1.20 7.41 4.10
N SER A 93 2.02 8.32 4.62
CA SER A 93 2.18 9.68 4.07
C SER A 93 2.61 9.61 2.61
N PHE A 94 3.63 8.80 2.32
CA PHE A 94 4.10 8.60 0.95
C PHE A 94 3.00 8.10 0.01
N HIS A 95 2.18 7.15 0.46
CA HIS A 95 1.08 6.63 -0.35
C HIS A 95 0.04 7.71 -0.66
N VAL A 96 -0.42 8.41 0.38
CA VAL A 96 -1.44 9.46 0.28
C VAL A 96 -0.96 10.60 -0.60
N GLU A 97 0.26 11.09 -0.43
CA GLU A 97 0.83 12.18 -1.24
C GLU A 97 0.93 11.80 -2.72
N ARG A 98 1.28 10.54 -3.01
CA ARG A 98 1.30 10.06 -4.39
C ARG A 98 -0.09 10.03 -5.00
N VAL A 99 -1.06 9.41 -4.31
CA VAL A 99 -2.43 9.31 -4.81
C VAL A 99 -3.05 10.71 -4.97
N ALA A 100 -2.79 11.63 -4.05
CA ALA A 100 -3.24 13.02 -4.15
C ALA A 100 -2.73 13.68 -5.44
N ARG A 101 -1.45 13.50 -5.78
CA ARG A 101 -0.88 14.00 -7.06
C ARG A 101 -1.57 13.39 -8.28
N ASP A 102 -1.89 12.10 -8.24
CA ASP A 102 -2.60 11.44 -9.34
C ASP A 102 -4.04 11.93 -9.47
N ILE A 103 -4.74 12.15 -8.37
CA ILE A 103 -6.08 12.76 -8.36
C ILE A 103 -6.03 14.19 -8.91
N THR A 104 -5.06 15.02 -8.48
CA THR A 104 -4.88 16.38 -9.02
C THR A 104 -4.68 16.38 -10.54
N ARG A 105 -3.89 15.44 -11.07
CA ARG A 105 -3.71 15.29 -12.52
C ARG A 105 -5.01 14.90 -13.22
N LEU A 106 -5.74 13.91 -12.70
CA LEU A 106 -7.03 13.50 -13.26
C LEU A 106 -8.06 14.64 -13.25
N GLN A 107 -8.08 15.46 -12.20
CA GLN A 107 -8.95 16.65 -12.15
C GLN A 107 -8.53 17.72 -13.16
N ALA A 108 -7.23 17.99 -13.32
CA ALA A 108 -6.72 18.93 -14.32
C ALA A 108 -7.07 18.51 -15.75
N ASP A 109 -7.11 17.20 -16.01
CA ASP A 109 -7.52 16.63 -17.30
C ASP A 109 -9.05 16.54 -17.47
N GLY A 110 -9.83 16.93 -16.46
CA GLY A 110 -11.29 16.85 -16.47
C GLY A 110 -11.84 15.42 -16.42
N LEU A 111 -11.03 14.47 -15.94
CA LEU A 111 -11.33 13.04 -15.84
C LEU A 111 -11.83 12.62 -14.45
N ALA A 112 -11.68 13.48 -13.42
CA ALA A 112 -12.18 13.26 -12.07
C ALA A 112 -12.95 14.48 -11.55
N ALA A 113 -13.80 14.26 -10.56
CA ALA A 113 -14.62 15.29 -9.91
C ALA A 113 -13.75 16.41 -9.33
N SER A 114 -13.99 17.65 -9.76
CA SER A 114 -13.17 18.82 -9.40
C SER A 114 -13.55 19.47 -8.08
N ASP A 115 -14.64 19.03 -7.44
CA ASP A 115 -15.16 19.51 -6.17
C ASP A 115 -14.63 18.74 -4.95
N LEU A 116 -13.79 17.72 -5.18
CA LEU A 116 -13.11 16.96 -4.13
C LEU A 116 -11.72 17.55 -3.85
N ASP A 117 -11.39 17.73 -2.58
CA ASP A 117 -10.00 17.99 -2.17
C ASP A 117 -9.13 16.74 -2.44
N PRO A 118 -8.07 16.83 -3.26
CA PRO A 118 -7.28 15.68 -3.68
C PRO A 118 -6.64 14.93 -2.51
N HIS A 119 -6.16 15.66 -1.51
CA HIS A 119 -5.45 15.07 -0.39
C HIS A 119 -6.39 14.31 0.55
N THR A 120 -7.56 14.90 0.85
CA THR A 120 -8.61 14.27 1.66
C THR A 120 -9.18 13.05 0.96
N ALA A 121 -9.48 13.15 -0.35
CA ALA A 121 -9.95 12.02 -1.15
C ALA A 121 -8.91 10.88 -1.18
N ALA A 122 -7.63 11.22 -1.40
CA ALA A 122 -6.54 10.25 -1.35
C ALA A 122 -6.46 9.55 0.01
N ALA A 123 -6.46 10.31 1.11
CA ALA A 123 -6.38 9.76 2.46
C ALA A 123 -7.53 8.80 2.77
N ALA A 124 -8.75 9.14 2.38
CA ALA A 124 -9.93 8.29 2.57
C ALA A 124 -9.87 7.00 1.73
N LEU A 125 -9.52 7.11 0.45
CA LEU A 125 -9.44 5.97 -0.47
C LEU A 125 -8.29 5.02 -0.14
N CYS A 126 -7.12 5.54 0.25
CA CYS A 126 -6.01 4.72 0.76
C CYS A 126 -6.42 4.00 2.04
N GLY A 127 -7.00 4.72 3.00
CA GLY A 127 -7.45 4.14 4.27
C GLY A 127 -8.51 3.04 4.09
N MET A 128 -9.39 3.17 3.09
CA MET A 128 -10.35 2.13 2.72
C MET A 128 -9.64 0.83 2.30
N VAL A 129 -8.64 0.92 1.40
CA VAL A 129 -7.90 -0.24 0.90
C VAL A 129 -7.01 -0.84 2.00
N GLU A 130 -6.34 -0.01 2.79
CA GLU A 130 -5.53 -0.40 3.94
C GLU A 130 -6.35 -1.20 4.96
N SER A 131 -7.48 -0.64 5.39
CA SER A 131 -8.38 -1.28 6.35
C SER A 131 -8.98 -2.58 5.79
N PHE A 132 -9.38 -2.57 4.51
CA PHE A 132 -9.86 -3.78 3.85
C PHE A 132 -8.81 -4.89 3.87
N ALA A 133 -7.57 -4.60 3.45
CA ALA A 133 -6.48 -5.58 3.40
C ALA A 133 -6.16 -6.14 4.80
N ARG A 134 -6.11 -5.27 5.82
CA ARG A 134 -5.87 -5.67 7.22
C ARG A 134 -6.89 -6.68 7.71
N HIS A 135 -8.18 -6.42 7.50
CA HIS A 135 -9.23 -7.34 7.95
C HIS A 135 -9.26 -8.61 7.11
N TRP A 136 -9.09 -8.48 5.80
CA TRP A 136 -9.17 -9.61 4.87
C TRP A 136 -8.06 -10.65 5.11
N PHE A 137 -6.81 -10.20 5.19
CA PHE A 137 -5.67 -11.10 5.35
C PHE A 137 -5.35 -11.41 6.81
N GLY A 138 -5.53 -10.45 7.73
CA GLY A 138 -5.27 -10.65 9.16
C GLY A 138 -6.28 -11.57 9.84
N ARG A 139 -7.53 -11.65 9.34
CA ARG A 139 -8.59 -12.48 9.96
C ARG A 139 -8.92 -13.75 9.18
N GLY A 140 -8.14 -14.09 8.16
CA GLY A 140 -8.27 -15.33 7.42
C GLY A 140 -9.51 -15.43 6.52
N GLU A 141 -10.04 -14.30 6.02
CA GLU A 141 -11.13 -14.33 5.06
C GLU A 141 -10.64 -14.92 3.72
N ARG A 142 -11.06 -16.15 3.43
CA ARG A 142 -10.79 -16.80 2.15
C ARG A 142 -11.85 -16.40 1.14
N ARG A 143 -11.66 -15.28 0.44
CA ARG A 143 -12.44 -15.01 -0.78
C ARG A 143 -11.56 -14.61 -1.96
N ASP A 144 -12.20 -14.55 -3.12
CA ASP A 144 -11.56 -14.27 -4.40
C ASP A 144 -10.93 -12.87 -4.43
N LYS A 145 -9.59 -12.83 -4.55
CA LYS A 145 -8.82 -11.60 -4.68
C LYS A 145 -9.17 -10.83 -5.95
N ALA A 146 -9.50 -11.51 -7.05
CA ALA A 146 -9.89 -10.85 -8.30
C ALA A 146 -11.20 -10.06 -8.12
N LEU A 147 -12.17 -10.65 -7.41
CA LEU A 147 -13.40 -9.96 -7.02
C LEU A 147 -13.09 -8.73 -6.15
N ALA A 148 -12.23 -8.88 -5.14
CA ALA A 148 -11.84 -7.76 -4.27
C ALA A 148 -11.21 -6.60 -5.06
N VAL A 149 -10.25 -6.89 -5.95
CA VAL A 149 -9.63 -5.89 -6.83
C VAL A 149 -10.69 -5.19 -7.69
N GLY A 150 -11.61 -5.95 -8.29
CA GLY A 150 -12.69 -5.41 -9.10
C GLY A 150 -13.62 -4.48 -8.31
N THR A 151 -14.03 -4.89 -7.10
CA THR A 151 -14.89 -4.09 -6.22
C THR A 151 -14.19 -2.81 -5.76
N LEU A 152 -12.95 -2.90 -5.27
CA LEU A 152 -12.19 -1.72 -4.84
C LEU A 152 -12.00 -0.73 -6.00
N THR A 153 -11.66 -1.22 -7.19
CA THR A 153 -11.50 -0.38 -8.39
C THR A 153 -12.79 0.37 -8.72
N GLN A 154 -13.95 -0.29 -8.62
CA GLN A 154 -15.24 0.38 -8.83
C GLN A 154 -15.54 1.44 -7.78
N LEU A 155 -15.21 1.18 -6.50
CA LEU A 155 -15.38 2.17 -5.44
C LEU A 155 -14.53 3.41 -5.70
N TRP A 156 -13.24 3.25 -6.01
CA TRP A 156 -12.35 4.35 -6.42
C TRP A 156 -12.91 5.14 -7.60
N THR A 157 -13.28 4.45 -8.67
CA THR A 157 -13.76 5.07 -9.92
C THR A 157 -15.02 5.90 -9.65
N ARG A 158 -15.99 5.34 -8.90
CA ARG A 158 -17.25 6.01 -8.58
C ARG A 158 -17.05 7.19 -7.62
N SER A 159 -16.24 7.01 -6.57
CA SER A 159 -15.95 8.07 -5.59
C SER A 159 -15.25 9.26 -6.20
N LEU A 160 -14.39 9.05 -7.20
CA LEU A 160 -13.70 10.11 -7.92
C LEU A 160 -14.50 10.66 -9.11
N GLY A 161 -15.70 10.14 -9.39
CA GLY A 161 -16.48 10.54 -10.56
C GLY A 161 -15.79 10.25 -11.89
N ILE A 162 -14.89 9.27 -11.94
CA ILE A 162 -14.19 8.88 -13.17
C ILE A 162 -15.23 8.28 -14.11
N THR A 163 -15.49 8.97 -15.21
CA THR A 163 -16.39 8.49 -16.26
C THR A 163 -15.56 7.65 -17.24
N PRO A 164 -15.93 6.39 -17.49
CA PRO A 164 -15.39 5.67 -18.63
C PRO A 164 -15.91 6.40 -19.87
N ASP A 165 -14.98 7.01 -20.61
CA ASP A 165 -15.19 7.65 -21.91
C ASP A 165 -15.82 9.06 -21.88
N ARG A 166 -14.98 10.08 -21.71
CA ARG A 166 -15.21 11.38 -22.35
C ARG A 166 -14.21 11.47 -23.50
N PRO A 167 -14.64 11.43 -24.78
CA PRO A 167 -13.71 11.47 -25.90
C PRO A 167 -12.87 12.75 -25.79
N ARG A 168 -11.54 12.58 -25.75
CA ARG A 168 -10.58 13.69 -25.82
C ARG A 168 -11.00 14.55 -27.01
N ARG A 169 -11.46 15.78 -26.75
CA ARG A 169 -11.67 16.77 -27.82
C ARG A 169 -10.33 16.96 -28.50
N ARG A 170 -10.12 16.29 -29.64
CA ARG A 170 -9.00 16.58 -30.54
C ARG A 170 -9.18 18.04 -30.95
N SER A 171 -8.31 18.88 -30.41
CA SER A 171 -8.05 20.23 -30.91
C SER A 171 -7.71 20.09 -32.39
N VAL A 172 -8.67 20.45 -33.24
CA VAL A 172 -8.42 20.68 -34.66
C VAL A 172 -7.65 21.99 -34.73
N ARG A 173 -6.36 21.89 -35.03
CA ARG A 173 -5.58 22.99 -35.59
C ARG A 173 -5.58 22.87 -37.10
#